data_AF-A0A1V5UE60-F1
#
_entry.id   AF-A0A1V5UE60-F1
#
_cell.length_a   1.000
_cell.length_b   1.000
_cell.length_c   1.000
_cell.angle_alpha   90.00
_cell.angle_beta   90.00
_cell.angle_gamma   90.00
#
_symmetry.space_group_name_H-M   'P 1'
#
loop_
_entity.id
_entity.type
_entity.pdbx_description
1 polymer ?
#
loop_
_entity_poly.entity_id
_entity_poly.type
_entity_poly.pdbx_seq_one_letter_code
_entity_poly.pdbx_strand_id
1 'polypeptide(L)'
;MYTYDDISLTYDGIPRYSCGFTTGWRRCADDSGTDAGGTYGVGKSLKKVGIGSGVGAGNDLVGFAAKLPGYRDTNGTYYHLGSGLYLWSSTPSGASTAWYRELYSSYSTVYRYSLSRAFGFSVRCLRD
;
A
#
# COMPACT_ATOMS: atom_id res chain seq x y z
N MET A 1 13.03 17.16 9.70
CA MET A 1 13.45 16.01 8.88
C MET A 1 12.22 15.56 8.11
N TYR A 2 12.11 15.93 6.83
CA TYR A 2 10.96 15.59 6.00
C TYR A 2 11.10 14.12 5.58
N THR A 3 10.28 13.24 6.13
CA THR A 3 10.25 11.83 5.76
C THR A 3 9.46 11.69 4.45
N TYR A 4 10.18 11.64 3.33
CA TYR A 4 9.65 11.41 1.97
C TYR A 4 9.24 9.94 1.74
N ASP A 5 8.52 9.34 2.70
CA ASP A 5 8.37 7.89 2.79
C ASP A 5 6.92 7.42 2.90
N ASP A 6 5.98 8.33 2.65
CA ASP A 6 4.58 8.01 2.46
C ASP A 6 4.27 8.02 0.96
N ILE A 7 3.46 7.05 0.53
CA ILE A 7 2.78 7.10 -0.77
C ILE A 7 1.91 8.38 -0.72
N SER A 8 2.45 9.50 -1.19
CA SER A 8 1.71 10.75 -1.23
C SER A 8 0.81 10.69 -2.45
N LEU A 9 -0.49 10.52 -2.22
CA LEU A 9 -1.51 10.53 -3.27
C LEU A 9 -1.89 11.97 -3.56
N THR A 10 -0.97 12.72 -4.14
CA THR A 10 -1.26 14.05 -4.67
C THR A 10 -1.50 13.91 -6.16
N TYR A 11 -2.77 13.98 -6.57
CA TYR A 11 -3.17 14.15 -7.96
C TYR A 11 -3.99 15.44 -8.07
N ASP A 12 -3.58 16.35 -8.95
CA ASP A 12 -4.26 17.63 -9.16
C ASP A 12 -5.70 17.39 -9.61
N GLY A 13 -6.66 17.75 -8.74
CA GLY A 13 -8.09 17.73 -9.06
C GLY A 13 -8.93 16.64 -8.39
N ILE A 14 -8.35 15.74 -7.59
CA ILE A 14 -9.12 14.78 -6.76
C ILE A 14 -9.05 15.23 -5.29
N PRO A 15 -10.15 15.18 -4.51
CA PRO A 15 -10.13 15.50 -3.08
C PRO A 15 -8.99 14.74 -2.42
N ARG A 16 -8.07 15.48 -1.78
CA ARG A 16 -6.87 14.94 -1.15
C ARG A 16 -7.28 13.76 -0.27
N TYR A 17 -6.80 12.57 -0.61
CA TYR A 17 -6.97 11.36 0.19
C TYR A 17 -6.32 11.61 1.55
N SER A 18 -7.09 12.13 2.49
CA SER A 18 -6.56 12.65 3.75
C SER A 18 -6.05 11.45 4.53
N CYS A 19 -4.74 11.22 4.47
CA CYS A 19 -4.07 10.21 5.25
C CYS A 19 -4.06 10.70 6.70
N GLY A 20 -5.17 10.48 7.41
CA GLY A 20 -5.36 10.94 8.77
C GLY A 20 -4.38 10.26 9.73
N PHE A 21 -3.62 11.06 10.50
CA PHE A 21 -2.70 10.54 11.52
C PHE A 21 -3.44 10.00 12.78
N THR A 22 -4.76 10.13 12.83
CA THR A 22 -5.58 9.85 14.02
C THR A 22 -6.02 8.39 14.15
N THR A 23 -5.86 7.56 13.11
CA THR A 23 -6.20 6.12 13.16
C THR A 23 -4.99 5.27 12.80
N GLY A 24 -4.53 4.46 13.77
CA GLY A 24 -3.40 3.53 13.62
C GLY A 24 -3.60 2.50 12.50
N TRP A 25 -2.49 1.92 12.00
CA TRP A 25 -2.32 0.89 10.93
C TRP A 25 -3.09 1.08 9.58
N ARG A 26 -4.12 1.93 9.51
CA ARG A 26 -5.07 2.16 8.39
C ARG A 26 -4.94 3.57 7.81
N ARG A 27 -3.71 4.05 7.62
CA ARG A 27 -3.39 5.45 7.29
C ARG A 27 -3.91 5.95 5.94
N CYS A 28 -4.52 5.09 5.12
CA CYS A 28 -4.97 5.38 3.77
C CYS A 28 -6.28 4.63 3.46
N ALA A 29 -7.23 4.62 4.39
CA ALA A 29 -8.56 4.12 4.09
C ALA A 29 -9.37 5.16 3.29
N ASP A 30 -10.46 4.75 2.65
CA ASP A 30 -11.46 5.69 2.12
C ASP A 30 -11.95 6.66 3.22
N ASP A 31 -12.73 7.70 2.84
CA ASP A 31 -13.26 8.71 3.76
C ASP A 31 -14.07 8.14 4.96
N SER A 32 -14.33 6.83 5.02
CA SER A 32 -15.01 6.15 6.13
C SER A 32 -14.09 5.41 7.11
N GLY A 33 -12.78 5.28 6.82
CA GLY A 33 -11.86 4.55 7.70
C GLY A 33 -12.08 3.03 7.72
N THR A 34 -12.85 2.50 6.76
CA THR A 34 -13.19 1.07 6.68
C THR A 34 -12.62 0.42 5.43
N ASP A 35 -12.57 -0.92 5.43
CA ASP A 35 -12.20 -1.69 4.23
C ASP A 35 -13.37 -1.81 3.23
N ALA A 36 -14.51 -1.17 3.53
CA ALA A 36 -15.78 -1.33 2.82
C ALA A 36 -15.81 -0.72 1.41
N GLY A 37 -14.76 -0.02 0.99
CA GLY A 37 -14.62 0.40 -0.41
C GLY A 37 -15.54 1.54 -0.77
N GLY A 38 -15.50 2.59 0.04
CA GLY A 38 -15.88 3.92 -0.40
C GLY A 38 -15.23 4.25 -1.75
N THR A 39 -15.86 5.18 -2.47
CA THR A 39 -15.50 5.60 -3.84
C THR A 39 -14.00 5.83 -4.04
N TYR A 40 -13.30 6.24 -2.96
CA TYR A 40 -11.92 6.70 -2.97
C TYR A 40 -10.95 5.85 -2.12
N GLY A 41 -11.21 4.55 -1.94
CA GLY A 41 -10.25 3.67 -1.25
C GLY A 41 -8.85 3.74 -1.88
N VAL A 42 -7.81 4.02 -1.09
CA VAL A 42 -6.46 4.20 -1.61
C VAL A 42 -5.90 2.93 -2.24
N GLY A 43 -6.11 1.78 -1.60
CA GLY A 43 -5.63 0.50 -2.08
C GLY A 43 -6.18 0.18 -3.47
N LYS A 44 -7.47 0.46 -3.73
CA LYS A 44 -8.04 0.31 -5.08
C LYS A 44 -7.53 1.38 -6.06
N SER A 45 -7.34 2.61 -5.60
CA SER A 45 -6.81 3.73 -6.40
C SER A 45 -5.40 3.51 -6.90
N LEU A 46 -4.59 2.77 -6.15
CA LEU A 46 -3.23 2.39 -6.52
C LEU A 46 -3.16 1.17 -7.44
N LYS A 47 -4.17 0.29 -7.41
CA LYS A 47 -4.18 -0.97 -8.18
C LYS A 47 -4.52 -0.74 -9.64
N LYS A 48 -3.79 -1.43 -10.52
CA LYS A 48 -4.07 -1.45 -11.96
C LYS A 48 -5.51 -1.90 -12.22
N VAL A 49 -6.16 -1.31 -13.22
CA VAL A 49 -7.47 -1.79 -13.71
C VAL A 49 -7.41 -3.28 -14.05
N GLY A 50 -8.39 -4.05 -13.54
CA GLY A 50 -8.45 -5.51 -13.70
C GLY A 50 -7.66 -6.31 -12.65
N ILE A 51 -7.02 -5.64 -11.69
CA ILE A 51 -6.35 -6.29 -10.54
C ILE A 51 -7.20 -6.12 -9.27
N GLY A 52 -7.30 -7.18 -8.48
CA GLY A 52 -8.12 -7.20 -7.26
C GLY A 52 -9.56 -7.64 -7.50
N SER A 53 -10.37 -7.64 -6.45
CA SER A 53 -11.74 -8.15 -6.48
C SER A 53 -12.65 -7.41 -5.49
N GLY A 54 -13.96 -7.43 -5.75
CA GLY A 54 -14.96 -6.80 -4.88
C GLY A 54 -14.65 -5.32 -4.62
N VAL A 55 -14.71 -4.92 -3.35
CA VAL A 55 -14.40 -3.54 -2.90
C VAL A 55 -12.94 -3.14 -3.20
N GLY A 56 -12.03 -4.10 -3.32
CA GLY A 56 -10.64 -3.90 -3.69
C GLY A 56 -10.35 -3.92 -5.20
N ALA A 57 -11.34 -4.00 -6.08
CA ALA A 57 -11.08 -3.96 -7.52
C ALA A 57 -10.41 -2.63 -7.93
N GLY A 58 -9.23 -2.73 -8.54
CA GLY A 58 -8.38 -1.61 -8.90
C GLY A 58 -8.98 -0.73 -10.00
N ASN A 59 -8.83 0.58 -9.83
CA ASN A 59 -9.30 1.59 -10.80
C ASN A 59 -8.19 2.56 -11.23
N ASP A 60 -6.95 2.37 -10.75
CA ASP A 60 -5.75 3.11 -11.15
C ASP A 60 -5.91 4.64 -11.18
N LEU A 61 -6.66 5.20 -10.24
CA LEU A 61 -7.01 6.63 -10.24
C LEU A 61 -5.80 7.57 -10.16
N VAL A 62 -4.67 7.09 -9.65
CA VAL A 62 -3.44 7.88 -9.49
C VAL A 62 -2.32 7.46 -10.45
N GLY A 63 -2.59 6.56 -11.40
CA GLY A 63 -1.62 6.12 -12.42
C GLY A 63 -0.44 5.32 -11.88
N PHE A 64 -0.56 4.74 -10.68
CA PHE A 64 0.48 3.91 -10.08
C PHE A 64 0.51 2.50 -10.71
N ALA A 65 -0.64 2.00 -11.17
CA ALA A 65 -0.83 0.72 -11.82
C ALA A 65 -0.24 -0.49 -11.06
N ALA A 66 -0.48 -0.59 -9.74
CA ALA A 66 0.07 -1.65 -8.91
C ALA A 66 -0.34 -3.03 -9.42
N LYS A 67 0.65 -3.91 -9.52
CA LYS A 67 0.47 -5.37 -9.62
C LYS A 67 0.57 -5.99 -8.24
N LEU A 68 0.17 -7.25 -8.10
CA LEU A 68 0.22 -8.01 -6.84
C LEU A 68 1.26 -9.14 -6.94
N PRO A 69 2.57 -8.84 -6.90
CA PRO A 69 3.63 -9.83 -7.06
C PRO A 69 3.89 -10.68 -5.82
N GLY A 70 3.17 -10.45 -4.72
CA GLY A 70 3.42 -11.11 -3.44
C GLY A 70 4.72 -10.65 -2.78
N TYR A 71 5.33 -11.55 -2.01
CA TYR A 71 6.65 -11.36 -1.40
C TYR A 71 7.46 -12.65 -1.35
N ARG A 72 8.78 -12.50 -1.14
CA ARG A 72 9.69 -13.61 -0.80
C ARG A 72 9.91 -13.66 0.71
N ASP A 73 9.64 -14.80 1.33
CA ASP A 73 9.95 -15.05 2.74
C ASP A 73 11.46 -15.22 2.95
N THR A 74 11.89 -15.16 4.19
CA THR A 74 13.26 -15.38 4.67
C THR A 74 13.83 -16.72 4.23
N ASN A 75 13.00 -17.76 4.16
CA ASN A 75 13.38 -19.10 3.67
C ASN A 75 13.48 -19.20 2.13
N GLY A 76 13.11 -18.15 1.40
CA GLY A 76 13.15 -18.09 -0.06
C GLY A 76 11.88 -18.47 -0.80
N THR A 77 10.84 -18.90 -0.09
CA THR A 77 9.52 -19.21 -0.65
C THR A 77 8.78 -17.92 -1.03
N TYR A 78 7.99 -17.97 -2.10
CA TYR A 78 7.15 -16.86 -2.52
C TYR A 78 5.71 -17.05 -2.07
N TYR A 79 5.11 -16.01 -1.51
CA TYR A 79 3.73 -16.01 -0.99
C TYR A 79 2.89 -14.88 -1.59
N HIS A 80 1.57 -15.06 -1.59
CA HIS A 80 0.58 -14.08 -2.06
C HIS A 80 0.77 -13.59 -3.49
N LEU A 81 1.32 -14.45 -4.36
CA LEU A 81 1.39 -14.20 -5.80
C LEU A 81 -0.01 -13.98 -6.36
N GLY A 82 -0.25 -12.84 -7.00
CA GLY A 82 -1.54 -12.44 -7.55
C GLY A 82 -2.54 -11.88 -6.53
N SER A 83 -2.23 -11.92 -5.22
CA SER A 83 -3.16 -11.50 -4.17
C SER A 83 -2.64 -10.39 -3.25
N GLY A 84 -1.33 -10.16 -3.17
CA GLY A 84 -0.75 -9.09 -2.36
C GLY A 84 0.36 -8.30 -3.05
N LEU A 85 0.54 -7.04 -2.66
CA LEU A 85 1.74 -6.24 -2.91
C LEU A 85 2.26 -5.71 -1.58
N TYR A 86 3.55 -5.93 -1.36
CA TYR A 86 4.26 -5.52 -0.16
C TYR A 86 5.37 -4.57 -0.59
N LEU A 87 5.34 -3.33 -0.10
CA LEU A 87 6.30 -2.28 -0.44
C LEU A 87 7.08 -1.87 0.81
N TRP A 88 8.41 -1.99 0.77
CA TRP A 88 9.25 -1.46 1.83
C TRP A 88 9.11 0.07 1.94
N SER A 89 9.13 0.55 3.18
CA SER A 89 9.36 1.96 3.52
C SER A 89 10.81 2.10 3.97
N SER A 90 11.45 3.22 3.59
CA SER A 90 12.84 3.54 3.96
C SER A 90 13.00 3.82 5.46
N THR A 91 11.89 4.03 6.17
CA THR A 91 11.84 4.28 7.60
C THR A 91 11.99 2.96 8.38
N PRO A 92 13.02 2.84 9.25
CA PRO A 92 13.15 1.70 10.15
C PRO A 92 12.04 1.71 11.23
N SER A 93 11.62 0.52 11.67
CA SER A 93 10.70 0.36 12.80
C SER A 93 11.38 -0.15 14.07
N GLY A 94 12.61 -0.66 13.96
CA GLY A 94 13.40 -1.19 15.08
C GLY A 94 14.81 -1.58 14.62
N ALA A 95 15.58 -2.27 15.47
CA ALA A 95 16.97 -2.64 15.15
C ALA A 95 17.08 -3.61 13.96
N SER A 96 16.12 -4.53 13.81
CA SER A 96 16.09 -5.56 12.75
C SER A 96 14.84 -5.48 11.85
N THR A 97 13.97 -4.48 12.05
CA THR A 97 12.67 -4.37 11.37
C THR A 97 12.51 -3.04 10.63
N ALA A 98 11.74 -3.07 9.54
CA ALA A 98 11.34 -1.89 8.79
C ALA A 98 9.83 -1.84 8.61
N TRP A 99 9.30 -0.64 8.40
CA TRP A 99 7.90 -0.48 8.02
C TRP A 99 7.69 -0.91 6.56
N TYR A 100 6.53 -1.44 6.26
CA TYR A 100 6.09 -1.74 4.89
C TYR A 100 4.64 -1.30 4.69
N ARG A 101 4.22 -1.23 3.43
CA ARG A 101 2.84 -1.02 3.01
C ARG A 101 2.33 -2.29 2.34
N GLU A 102 1.08 -2.64 2.60
CA GLU A 102 0.41 -3.80 2.03
C GLU A 102 -0.85 -3.39 1.27
N LEU A 103 -0.95 -3.87 0.03
CA LEU A 103 -2.18 -3.85 -0.76
C LEU A 103 -2.61 -5.30 -0.96
N TYR A 104 -3.85 -5.60 -0.58
CA TYR A 104 -4.43 -6.92 -0.80
C TYR A 104 -5.51 -6.87 -1.89
N SER A 105 -5.72 -7.96 -2.61
CA SER A 105 -6.63 -8.03 -3.76
C SER A 105 -8.07 -7.62 -3.39
N SER A 106 -8.56 -8.08 -2.25
CA SER A 106 -9.93 -7.85 -1.78
C SER A 106 -10.13 -6.53 -1.03
N TYR A 107 -9.06 -5.84 -0.64
CA TYR A 107 -9.16 -4.64 0.20
C TYR A 107 -9.02 -3.36 -0.62
N SER A 108 -9.82 -2.36 -0.25
CA SER A 108 -9.81 -1.03 -0.84
C SER A 108 -8.80 -0.09 -0.17
N THR A 109 -8.17 -0.53 0.92
CA THR A 109 -7.28 0.23 1.79
C THR A 109 -5.81 -0.16 1.60
N VAL A 110 -4.91 0.64 2.16
CA VAL A 110 -3.49 0.27 2.32
C VAL A 110 -3.20 0.12 3.80
N TYR A 111 -2.66 -1.03 4.17
CA TYR A 111 -2.17 -1.24 5.54
C TYR A 111 -0.70 -0.88 5.65
N ARG A 112 -0.30 -0.50 6.86
CA ARG A 112 1.10 -0.24 7.19
C ARG A 112 1.52 -1.11 8.34
N TYR A 113 2.40 -2.07 8.10
CA TYR A 113 2.91 -2.98 9.13
C TYR A 113 4.43 -2.88 9.28
N SER A 114 5.03 -3.58 10.24
CA SER A 114 6.48 -3.74 10.33
C SER A 114 6.88 -5.21 10.40
N LEU A 115 8.00 -5.55 9.77
CA LEU A 115 8.53 -6.91 9.75
C LEU A 115 10.06 -6.89 9.66
N SER A 116 10.67 -8.06 9.83
CA SER A 116 12.10 -8.27 9.62
C SER A 116 12.55 -7.79 8.24
N ARG A 117 13.68 -7.09 8.18
CA ARG A 117 14.28 -6.64 6.91
C ARG A 117 14.78 -7.78 6.02
N ALA A 118 14.76 -9.01 6.52
CA ALA A 118 15.16 -10.21 5.78
C ALA A 118 14.11 -10.65 4.74
N PHE A 119 12.90 -10.08 4.76
CA PHE A 119 11.87 -10.36 3.75
C PHE A 119 12.17 -9.64 2.43
N GLY A 120 11.87 -10.31 1.32
CA GLY A 120 11.95 -9.73 -0.01
C GLY A 120 10.63 -9.07 -0.40
N PHE A 121 10.41 -7.83 0.04
CA PHE A 121 9.32 -6.98 -0.43
C PHE A 121 9.75 -6.13 -1.62
N SER A 122 8.76 -5.65 -2.38
CA SER A 122 9.01 -4.75 -3.50
C SER A 122 9.53 -3.40 -3.02
N VAL A 123 10.28 -2.71 -3.88
CA VAL A 123 10.74 -1.34 -3.66
C VAL A 123 10.27 -0.47 -4.83
N ARG A 124 10.11 0.82 -4.58
CA ARG A 124 9.86 1.81 -5.63
C ARG A 124 10.89 2.93 -5.48
N CYS A 125 11.52 3.30 -6.58
CA CYS A 125 12.38 4.48 -6.62
C CYS A 125 11.50 5.73 -6.71
N LEU A 126 11.81 6.74 -5.90
CA LEU A 126 11.28 8.08 -6.05
C LEU A 126 12.28 8.90 -6.86
N ARG A 127 11.80 9.74 -7.77
CA ARG A 127 12.63 10.70 -8.49
C ARG A 127 12.51 12.03 -7.78
N ASP A 128 13.65 12.61 -7.43
CA ASP A 128 13.76 13.98 -6.90
C ASP A 128 13.61 15.03 -8.01
#